data_AF-A0A944YUE6-F1
#
_entry.id   AF-A0A944YUE6-F1
#
_cell.length_a   1.000
_cell.length_b   1.000
_cell.length_c   1.000
_cell.angle_alpha   90.00
_cell.angle_beta   90.00
_cell.angle_gamma   90.00
#
_symmetry.space_group_name_H-M   'P 1'
#
loop_
_entity.id
_entity.type
_entity.pdbx_description
1 polymer ?
#
loop_
_entity_poly.entity_id
_entity_poly.type
_entity_poly.pdbx_seq_one_letter_code
_entity_poly.pdbx_strand_id
1 'polypeptide(L)' 'MTSSEGQQHPLGIYFKIWTLLFVLSAFSYMVDYFQFEGYLRWFLIIVFMMLKAGLIVAVFMHMMWERMALVY' A
#
# COMPACT_ATOMS: atom_id res chain seq x y z
N MET A 1 -11.07 36.92 4.73
CA MET A 1 -9.96 37.08 3.78
C MET A 1 -9.48 35.69 3.41
N THR A 2 -9.77 35.30 2.17
CA THR A 2 -9.16 34.22 1.38
C THR A 2 -9.23 32.78 1.91
N SER A 3 -10.28 32.06 1.51
CA SER A 3 -10.27 30.61 1.40
C SER A 3 -9.21 30.22 0.36
N SER A 4 -8.06 29.69 0.79
CA SER A 4 -7.05 29.15 -0.13
C SER A 4 -7.51 27.76 -0.61
N GLU A 5 -8.28 27.77 -1.69
CA GLU A 5 -8.55 26.63 -2.55
C GLU A 5 -7.22 26.02 -3.07
N GLY A 6 -7.07 24.69 -3.06
CA GLY A 6 -6.40 24.01 -4.17
C GLY A 6 -5.17 23.13 -3.94
N GLN A 7 -4.63 22.95 -2.72
CA GLN A 7 -3.65 21.87 -2.49
C GLN A 7 -4.33 20.65 -1.89
N GLN A 8 -4.88 19.79 -2.75
CA GLN A 8 -5.29 18.43 -2.38
C GLN A 8 -4.10 17.73 -1.73
N HIS A 9 -4.09 17.68 -0.39
CA HIS A 9 -2.96 17.25 0.44
C HIS A 9 -2.43 15.86 0.02
N PRO A 10 -1.34 15.78 -0.76
CA PRO A 10 -0.79 14.50 -1.22
C PRO A 10 -0.24 13.71 -0.02
N LEU A 11 0.22 14.44 1.00
CA LEU A 11 0.73 13.93 2.28
C LEU A 11 -0.26 13.02 3.02
N GLY A 12 -1.56 13.36 3.02
CA GLY A 12 -2.57 12.56 3.72
C GLY A 12 -2.76 11.18 3.09
N ILE A 13 -2.63 11.09 1.77
CA ILE A 13 -2.69 9.84 1.03
C ILE A 13 -1.48 8.98 1.39
N TYR A 14 -0.26 9.52 1.28
CA TYR A 14 0.96 8.79 1.63
C TYR A 14 0.94 8.25 3.08
N PHE A 15 0.46 9.03 4.05
CA PHE A 15 0.33 8.58 5.44
C PHE A 15 -0.64 7.41 5.61
N LYS A 16 -1.79 7.45 4.91
CA LYS A 16 -2.75 6.34 4.90
C LYS A 16 -2.12 5.07 4.33
N ILE A 17 -1.44 5.18 3.21
CA ILE A 17 -0.81 4.04 2.53
C ILE A 17 0.34 3.47 3.37
N TRP A 18 1.15 4.34 3.96
CA TRP A 18 2.20 3.93 4.89
C TRP A 18 1.64 3.14 6.07
N THR A 19 0.55 3.63 6.67
CA THR A 19 -0.16 2.92 7.75
C THR A 19 -0.72 1.58 7.26
N LEU A 20 -1.26 1.53 6.04
CA LEU A 20 -1.84 0.33 5.45
C LEU A 20 -0.76 -0.73 5.17
N LEU A 21 0.41 -0.32 4.64
CA LEU A 21 1.57 -1.18 4.46
C LEU A 21 2.13 -1.66 5.81
N PHE A 22 2.17 -0.80 6.82
CA PHE A 22 2.60 -1.16 8.17
C PHE A 22 1.70 -2.24 8.77
N VAL A 23 0.38 -2.04 8.72
CA VAL A 23 -0.61 -3.01 9.20
C VAL A 23 -0.49 -4.33 8.44
N LEU A 24 -0.33 -4.28 7.11
CA LEU A 24 -0.16 -5.47 6.29
C LEU A 24 1.12 -6.24 6.63
N SER A 25 2.23 -5.53 6.89
CA SER A 25 3.47 -6.13 7.38
C SER A 25 3.30 -6.78 8.75
N ALA A 26 2.55 -6.17 9.67
CA ALA A 26 2.25 -6.76 10.97
C ALA A 26 1.44 -8.06 10.83
N PHE A 27 0.44 -8.10 9.95
CA PHE A 27 -0.30 -9.33 9.65
C PHE A 27 0.59 -10.42 9.03
N SER A 28 1.51 -10.06 8.14
CA SER A 28 2.47 -11.02 7.58
C SER A 28 3.37 -11.62 8.66
N TYR A 29 3.77 -10.83 9.67
CA TYR A 29 4.56 -11.32 10.81
C TYR A 29 3.74 -12.20 11.75
N MET A 30 2.47 -11.86 11.96
CA MET A 30 1.53 -12.62 12.78
C MET A 30 1.27 -14.04 12.22
N VAL A 31 1.30 -14.22 10.88
CA VAL A 31 1.26 -15.55 10.27
C VAL A 31 2.45 -16.42 10.64
N ASP A 32 3.64 -15.82 10.71
CA ASP A 32 4.85 -16.52 11.14
C ASP A 32 4.80 -16.84 12.64
N TYR A 33 4.27 -15.91 13.44
CA TYR A 33 4.09 -16.08 14.89
C TYR A 33 3.12 -17.22 15.25
N PHE A 34 2.01 -17.36 14.53
CA PHE A 34 1.08 -18.47 14.76
C PHE A 34 1.55 -19.81 14.20
N GLN A 35 2.73 -19.86 13.57
CA GLN A 35 3.36 -21.10 13.09
C GLN A 35 2.40 -21.93 12.24
N PHE A 36 1.62 -21.29 11.37
CA PHE A 36 0.73 -22.03 10.47
C PHE A 36 1.55 -23.01 9.61
N GLU A 37 1.13 -24.27 9.57
CA GLU A 37 1.82 -25.33 8.83
C GLU A 37 1.12 -25.69 7.51
N GLY A 38 1.87 -26.30 6.60
CA GLY A 38 1.37 -26.82 5.33
C GLY A 38 0.94 -25.74 4.32
N TYR A 39 -0.14 -26.03 3.59
CA TYR A 39 -0.64 -25.19 2.49
C TYR A 39 -1.16 -23.82 2.96
N LEU A 40 -1.64 -23.72 4.19
CA LEU A 40 -2.17 -22.48 4.74
C LEU A 40 -1.07 -21.40 4.83
N ARG A 41 0.15 -21.78 5.22
CA ARG A 41 1.32 -20.89 5.24
C ARG A 41 1.64 -20.35 3.85
N TRP A 42 1.70 -21.25 2.87
CA TRP A 42 1.99 -20.89 1.48
C TRP A 42 0.96 -19.93 0.91
N PHE A 43 -0.32 -20.22 1.14
CA PHE A 43 -1.42 -19.36 0.72
C PHE A 43 -1.29 -17.96 1.34
N LEU A 44 -1.08 -17.88 2.66
CA LEU A 44 -0.96 -16.61 3.38
C LEU A 44 0.25 -15.80 2.90
N ILE A 45 1.42 -16.42 2.73
CA ILE A 45 2.62 -15.73 2.23
C ILE A 45 2.37 -15.12 0.85
N ILE A 46 1.78 -15.89 -0.08
CA ILE A 46 1.48 -15.42 -1.44
C ILE A 46 0.46 -14.28 -1.38
N VAL A 47 -0.59 -14.40 -0.57
CA VAL A 47 -1.61 -13.35 -0.39
C VAL A 47 -0.98 -12.07 0.15
N PHE A 48 -0.16 -12.12 1.20
CA PHE A 48 0.52 -10.94 1.74
C PHE A 48 1.53 -10.34 0.76
N MET A 49 2.25 -11.15 -0.01
CA MET A 49 3.14 -10.68 -1.08
C MET A 49 2.36 -9.96 -2.18
N MET A 50 1.25 -10.53 -2.64
CA MET A 50 0.39 -9.92 -3.66
C MET A 50 -0.25 -8.64 -3.16
N LEU A 51 -0.76 -8.62 -1.93
CA LEU A 51 -1.38 -7.43 -1.34
C LEU A 51 -0.37 -6.30 -1.18
N LYS A 52 0.85 -6.57 -0.68
CA LYS A 52 1.84 -5.52 -0.48
C LYS A 52 2.32 -4.97 -1.83
N ALA A 53 2.59 -5.85 -2.80
CA ALA A 53 3.05 -5.44 -4.12
C ALA A 53 1.95 -4.70 -4.87
N GLY A 54 0.71 -5.19 -4.80
CA GLY A 54 -0.48 -4.56 -5.36
C GLY A 54 -0.72 -3.17 -4.78
N LEU A 55 -0.58 -2.99 -3.46
CA LEU A 55 -0.66 -1.68 -2.80
C LEU A 55 0.41 -0.71 -3.29
N ILE A 56 1.65 -1.17 -3.41
CA ILE A 56 2.75 -0.33 -3.91
C ILE A 56 2.48 0.06 -5.37
N VAL A 57 2.06 -0.87 -6.22
CA VAL A 57 1.76 -0.60 -7.64
C VAL A 57 0.55 0.32 -7.78
N ALA A 58 -0.56 0.02 -7.11
CA ALA A 58 -1.78 0.82 -7.17
C ALA A 58 -1.58 2.27 -6.70
N VAL A 59 -0.60 2.50 -5.82
CA VAL A 59 -0.28 3.86 -5.34
C VAL A 59 0.80 4.49 -6.19
N PHE A 60 1.99 3.90 -6.24
CA PHE A 60 3.15 4.53 -6.86
C PHE A 60 3.03 4.52 -8.38
N MET A 61 2.54 3.44 -8.96
CA MET A 61 2.38 3.35 -10.41
C MET A 61 1.22 4.22 -10.88
N HIS A 62 0.10 4.27 -10.16
CA HIS A 62 -1.03 5.17 -10.49
C HIS A 62 -0.62 6.65 -10.37
N MET A 63 0.01 7.04 -9.26
CA MET A 63 0.51 8.41 -9.05
C MET A 63 1.60 8.81 -10.06
N MET A 64 2.47 7.88 -10.47
CA MET A 64 3.50 8.13 -11.48
C MET A 64 2.91 8.20 -12.89
N TRP A 65 1.91 7.37 -13.21
CA TRP A 65 1.27 7.30 -14.53
C TRP A 65 0.49 8.58 -14.85
N GLU A 66 -0.28 9.10 -13.89
CA GLU A 66 -1.00 10.37 -14.07
C GLU A 66 -0.03 11.55 -14.25
N ARG A 67 1.12 11.54 -13.56
CA ARG A 67 2.13 12.60 -13.69
C ARG A 67 2.96 12.52 -14.97
N MET A 68 3.29 11.31 -15.45
CA MET A 68 4.07 11.14 -16.68
C MET A 68 3.22 11.37 -17.94
N ALA A 69 1.93 11.04 -17.90
CA ALA A 69 1.00 11.30 -19.01
C ALA A 69 0.68 12.79 -19.22
N LEU A 70 0.96 13.66 -18.24
CA LEU A 70 0.82 15.12 -18.37
C LEU A 70 2.10 15.80 -18.90
N VAL A 71 3.23 15.09 -18.93
CA VAL A 71 4.52 15.62 -19.41
C VAL A 71 4.71 15.37 -20.91
N TYR A 72 3.92 14.49 -21.52
CA TYR A 72 3.91 14.20 -22.95
C TYR A 72 2.60 14.65 -23.59
#